data_AF-A0A182PIN3-F1
#
_entry.id   AF-A0A182PIN3-F1
#
_cell.length_a   1.000
_cell.length_b   1.000
_cell.length_c   1.000
_cell.angle_alpha   90.00
_cell.angle_beta   90.00
_cell.angle_gamma   90.00
#
_symmetry.space_group_name_H-M   'P 1'
#
loop_
_entity.id
_entity.type
_entity.pdbx_description
1 polymer ?
#
loop_
_entity_poly.entity_id
_entity_poly.type
_entity_poly.pdbx_seq_one_letter_code
_entity_poly.pdbx_strand_id
1 'polypeptide(L)'
;MATMHAHPGHPGGSRMPGPPPLTPWSPDKKHSDRERWVCIYPAYINRKKTRQEGRRIPKQYCVDDPSPQEIRDVLQALNMNVLVELKQYPRERSRELQCRGRIRVQLRNDDGTPLNSDYASRDSILVHLGKTIPLLKSRQAKPQEQSQAASSSNAGQKKGKGKRR
;
A
#
# COMPACT_ATOMS: atom_id res chain seq x y z
N MET A 1 -12.63 -52.69 36.78
CA MET A 1 -11.99 -51.44 37.25
C MET A 1 -11.51 -50.69 36.02
N ALA A 2 -12.17 -49.59 35.66
CA ALA A 2 -11.87 -48.84 34.44
C ALA A 2 -10.74 -47.82 34.70
N THR A 3 -9.59 -48.02 34.06
CA THR A 3 -8.45 -47.09 34.12
C THR A 3 -8.72 -45.89 33.21
N MET A 4 -8.84 -44.73 33.83
CA MET A 4 -9.11 -43.44 33.20
C MET A 4 -7.77 -42.91 32.66
N HIS A 5 -7.57 -42.98 31.34
CA HIS A 5 -6.39 -42.40 30.70
C HIS A 5 -6.57 -40.89 30.58
N ALA A 6 -5.75 -40.13 31.31
CA ALA A 6 -5.69 -38.68 31.20
C ALA A 6 -5.00 -38.25 29.89
N HIS A 7 -5.66 -37.38 29.12
CA HIS A 7 -5.08 -36.76 27.93
C HIS A 7 -4.10 -35.64 28.34
N PRO A 8 -2.90 -35.56 27.74
CA PRO A 8 -1.98 -34.46 28.01
C PRO A 8 -2.48 -33.15 27.37
N GLY A 9 -2.50 -32.09 28.18
CA GLY A 9 -2.85 -30.74 27.74
C GLY A 9 -1.89 -30.25 26.64
N HIS A 10 -2.46 -29.71 25.57
CA HIS A 10 -1.70 -28.99 24.55
C HIS A 10 -1.05 -27.75 25.19
N PRO A 11 0.27 -27.55 25.08
CA PRO A 11 0.89 -26.31 25.50
C PRO A 11 0.37 -25.19 24.57
N GLY A 12 -0.29 -24.20 25.16
CA GLY A 12 -0.75 -23.01 24.47
C GLY A 12 0.40 -22.37 23.69
N GLY A 13 0.24 -22.28 22.37
CA GLY A 13 1.22 -21.66 21.49
C GLY A 13 1.50 -20.24 21.97
N SER A 14 2.74 -20.00 22.40
CA SER A 14 3.28 -18.68 22.66
C SER A 14 3.13 -17.86 21.38
N ARG A 15 2.15 -16.94 21.37
CA ARG A 15 2.07 -15.89 20.35
C ARG A 15 3.38 -15.12 20.45
N MET A 16 4.29 -15.34 19.50
CA MET A 16 5.51 -14.54 19.37
C MET A 16 5.09 -13.07 19.43
N PRO A 17 5.70 -12.25 20.30
CA PRO A 17 5.36 -10.84 20.37
C PRO A 17 5.64 -10.23 19.00
N GLY A 18 4.61 -9.60 18.42
CA GLY A 18 4.77 -8.83 17.20
C GLY A 18 5.88 -7.80 17.36
N PRO A 19 6.50 -7.34 16.25
CA PRO A 19 7.56 -6.35 16.33
C PRO A 19 7.10 -5.14 17.17
N PRO A 20 7.95 -4.62 18.07
CA PRO A 20 7.56 -3.56 18.98
C PRO A 20 7.00 -2.36 18.21
N PRO A 21 5.99 -1.68 18.78
CA PRO A 21 5.40 -0.51 18.16
C PRO A 21 6.45 0.57 17.94
N LEU A 22 6.32 1.32 16.85
CA LEU A 22 7.23 2.42 16.55
C LEU A 22 7.14 3.48 17.64
N THR A 23 8.29 3.89 18.13
CA THR A 23 8.44 4.93 19.15
C THR A 23 8.48 6.32 18.51
N PRO A 24 8.27 7.42 19.27
CA PRO A 24 8.50 8.76 18.77
C PRO A 24 9.95 8.94 18.27
N TRP A 25 10.13 9.82 17.28
CA TRP A 25 11.46 10.12 16.76
C TRP A 25 12.32 10.83 17.81
N SER A 26 13.59 10.42 17.93
CA SER A 26 14.63 11.09 18.72
C SER A 26 15.92 11.17 17.90
N PRO A 27 16.78 12.18 18.13
CA PRO A 27 18.02 12.35 17.36
C PRO A 27 19.02 11.21 17.54
N ASP A 28 18.96 10.49 18.66
CA ASP A 28 19.85 9.36 19.00
C ASP A 28 19.56 8.09 18.19
N LYS A 29 18.45 8.08 17.43
CA LYS A 29 18.07 6.93 16.61
C LYS A 29 18.97 6.80 15.39
N LYS A 30 19.34 5.54 15.13
CA LYS A 30 20.15 5.13 13.98
C LYS A 30 19.38 5.33 12.67
N HIS A 31 20.08 5.38 11.55
CA HIS A 31 19.44 5.51 10.24
C HIS A 31 18.69 4.23 9.83
N SER A 32 19.10 3.09 10.37
CA SER A 32 18.45 1.79 10.30
C SER A 32 17.13 1.73 11.09
N ASP A 33 16.95 2.60 12.09
CA ASP A 33 15.71 2.66 12.85
C ASP A 33 14.56 3.14 11.98
N ARG A 34 13.49 2.33 11.93
CA ARG A 34 12.30 2.57 11.11
C ARG A 34 11.68 3.93 11.39
N GLU A 35 11.78 4.42 12.62
CA GLU A 35 11.37 5.76 13.08
C GLU A 35 12.02 6.91 12.32
N ARG A 36 13.23 6.73 11.78
CA ARG A 36 13.99 7.75 11.04
C ARG A 36 13.78 7.67 9.52
N TRP A 37 13.20 6.58 9.03
CA TRP A 37 12.95 6.36 7.61
C TRP A 37 12.01 7.42 7.04
N VAL A 38 12.26 7.81 5.78
CA VAL A 38 11.45 8.83 5.12
C VAL A 38 10.07 8.29 4.80
N CYS A 39 9.06 9.16 4.92
CA CYS A 39 7.68 8.82 4.62
C CYS A 39 7.32 9.25 3.20
N ILE A 40 6.77 8.32 2.43
CA ILE A 40 6.21 8.52 1.09
C ILE A 40 4.72 8.14 1.16
N TYR A 41 3.87 9.04 0.69
CA TYR A 41 2.44 8.75 0.49
C TYR A 41 2.16 8.71 -1.02
N PRO A 42 1.21 7.87 -1.48
CA PRO A 42 0.85 7.81 -2.89
C PRO A 42 0.43 9.17 -3.49
N ALA A 43 -0.21 10.03 -2.67
CA ALA A 43 -0.59 11.39 -3.05
C ALA A 43 0.59 12.25 -3.55
N TYR A 44 1.83 11.96 -3.16
CA TYR A 44 3.00 12.74 -3.54
C TYR A 44 3.32 12.66 -5.03
N ILE A 45 3.01 11.53 -5.66
CA ILE A 45 3.28 11.25 -7.08
C ILE A 45 2.00 11.13 -7.90
N ASN A 46 0.83 11.36 -7.29
CA ASN A 46 -0.46 11.27 -7.98
C ASN A 46 -0.66 12.50 -8.90
N ARG A 47 -0.85 12.24 -10.20
CA ARG A 47 -1.05 13.25 -11.26
C ARG A 47 -2.36 14.01 -11.12
N LYS A 48 -3.40 13.38 -10.56
CA LYS A 48 -4.73 13.95 -10.34
C LYS A 48 -4.79 14.91 -9.15
N LYS A 49 -3.82 14.84 -8.24
CA LYS A 49 -3.72 15.74 -7.07
C LYS A 49 -2.96 17.00 -7.44
N THR A 50 -3.40 18.14 -6.92
CA THR A 50 -2.69 19.43 -6.97
C THR A 50 -1.55 19.50 -5.94
N ARG A 51 -0.71 20.55 -6.01
CA ARG A 51 0.33 20.78 -4.97
C ARG A 51 -0.29 21.00 -3.58
N GLN A 52 -1.45 21.67 -3.52
CA GLN A 52 -2.17 21.92 -2.26
C GLN A 52 -2.68 20.60 -1.66
N GLU A 53 -3.18 19.70 -2.52
CA GLU A 53 -3.67 18.37 -2.13
C GLU A 53 -2.55 17.35 -1.86
N GLY A 54 -1.28 17.72 -2.00
CA GLY A 54 -0.14 16.92 -1.54
C GLY A 54 0.86 16.48 -2.60
N ARG A 55 0.62 16.77 -3.89
CA ARG A 55 1.59 16.45 -4.95
C ARG A 55 2.92 17.18 -4.69
N ARG A 56 4.03 16.42 -4.71
CA ARG A 56 5.37 16.95 -4.37
C ARG A 56 6.25 17.21 -5.58
N ILE A 57 6.07 16.44 -6.65
CA ILE A 57 6.89 16.52 -7.88
C ILE A 57 6.12 17.19 -9.05
N PRO A 58 6.84 17.65 -10.11
CA PRO A 58 6.21 18.16 -11.32
C PRO A 58 5.27 17.14 -11.97
N LYS A 59 4.15 17.63 -12.54
CA LYS A 59 3.08 16.78 -13.09
C LYS A 59 3.55 15.81 -14.18
N GLN A 60 4.57 16.19 -14.95
CA GLN A 60 5.16 15.35 -15.99
C GLN A 60 5.76 14.04 -15.47
N TYR A 61 6.23 14.02 -14.23
CA TYR A 61 6.78 12.83 -13.56
C TYR A 61 5.74 12.14 -12.66
N CYS A 62 4.48 12.57 -12.68
CA CYS A 62 3.43 11.95 -11.88
C CYS A 62 2.70 10.85 -12.64
N VAL A 63 2.12 9.93 -11.88
CA VAL A 63 1.35 8.78 -12.36
C VAL A 63 -0.11 8.88 -11.92
N ASP A 64 -1.01 8.26 -12.67
CA ASP A 64 -2.44 8.23 -12.32
C ASP A 64 -2.71 7.12 -11.29
N ASP A 65 -3.36 7.52 -10.19
CA ASP A 65 -3.78 6.64 -9.08
C ASP A 65 -2.73 5.61 -8.64
N PRO A 66 -1.57 6.07 -8.13
CA PRO A 66 -0.53 5.20 -7.59
C PRO A 66 -1.07 4.43 -6.38
N SER A 67 -0.79 3.12 -6.32
CA SER A 67 -1.08 2.32 -5.13
C SER A 67 0.14 2.23 -4.20
N PRO A 68 -0.05 2.05 -2.88
CA PRO A 68 1.04 1.80 -1.96
C PRO A 68 1.86 0.55 -2.30
N GLN A 69 1.20 -0.46 -2.88
CA GLN A 69 1.83 -1.73 -3.23
C GLN A 69 2.82 -1.56 -4.39
N GLU A 70 2.45 -0.82 -5.43
CA GLU A 70 3.38 -0.56 -6.54
C GLU A 70 4.60 0.25 -6.11
N ILE A 71 4.39 1.24 -5.23
CA ILE A 71 5.49 2.01 -4.66
C ILE A 71 6.45 1.08 -3.92
N ARG A 72 5.92 0.14 -3.12
CA ARG A 72 6.72 -0.88 -2.45
C ARG A 72 7.48 -1.74 -3.47
N ASP A 73 6.81 -2.28 -4.47
CA ASP A 73 7.40 -3.22 -5.42
C ASP A 73 8.57 -2.59 -6.18
N VAL A 74 8.41 -1.33 -6.64
CA VAL A 74 9.48 -0.59 -7.32
C VAL A 74 10.67 -0.34 -6.39
N LEU A 75 10.43 0.04 -5.13
CA LEU A 75 11.51 0.29 -4.17
C LEU A 75 12.23 -0.99 -3.72
N GLN A 76 11.50 -2.10 -3.61
CA GLN A 76 12.11 -3.40 -3.31
C GLN A 76 12.99 -3.89 -4.47
N ALA A 77 12.61 -3.60 -5.73
CA ALA A 77 13.45 -3.87 -6.89
C ALA A 77 14.76 -3.06 -6.91
N LEU A 78 14.82 -1.93 -6.20
CA LEU A 78 16.03 -1.13 -5.98
C LEU A 78 16.85 -1.58 -4.74
N ASN A 79 16.50 -2.72 -4.16
CA ASN A 79 17.11 -3.26 -2.93
C ASN A 79 17.04 -2.31 -1.72
N MET A 80 16.02 -1.44 -1.65
CA MET A 80 15.82 -0.56 -0.50
C MET A 80 15.02 -1.24 0.62
N ASN A 81 15.31 -0.86 1.86
CA ASN A 81 14.50 -1.27 3.01
C ASN A 81 13.19 -0.48 3.05
N VAL A 82 12.06 -1.19 3.02
CA VAL A 82 10.73 -0.61 2.91
C VAL A 82 9.78 -1.19 3.96
N LEU A 83 8.95 -0.33 4.55
CA LEU A 83 7.85 -0.72 5.43
C LEU A 83 6.56 -0.07 4.96
N VAL A 84 5.49 -0.86 4.82
CA VAL A 84 4.16 -0.35 4.47
C VAL A 84 3.29 -0.30 5.73
N GLU A 85 2.71 0.86 5.99
CA GLU A 85 1.81 1.11 7.11
C GLU A 85 0.43 1.51 6.61
N LEU A 86 -0.64 1.02 7.26
CA LEU A 86 -2.03 1.36 6.93
C LEU A 86 -2.46 2.74 7.48
N LYS A 87 -1.64 3.76 7.22
CA LYS A 87 -1.83 5.15 7.65
C LYS A 87 -2.43 5.99 6.52
N GLN A 88 -3.35 6.89 6.86
CA GLN A 88 -3.96 7.81 5.93
C GLN A 88 -3.10 9.07 5.76
N TYR A 89 -3.06 9.62 4.55
CA TYR A 89 -2.45 10.92 4.31
C TYR A 89 -3.36 12.04 4.84
N PRO A 90 -2.87 13.01 5.65
CA PRO A 90 -3.74 14.00 6.29
C PRO A 90 -4.59 14.87 5.35
N ARG A 91 -4.12 15.11 4.12
CA ARG A 91 -4.88 15.90 3.12
C ARG A 91 -5.70 15.04 2.16
N GLU A 92 -5.69 13.72 2.33
CA GLU A 92 -6.51 12.83 1.51
C GLU A 92 -7.96 12.88 1.98
N ARG A 93 -8.86 13.23 1.06
CA ARG A 93 -10.30 13.34 1.32
C ARG A 93 -10.97 11.98 1.32
N SER A 94 -10.50 11.05 0.48
CA SER A 94 -11.05 9.69 0.42
C SER A 94 -10.65 8.88 1.65
N ARG A 95 -11.62 8.15 2.21
CA ARG A 95 -11.41 7.19 3.31
C ARG A 95 -11.31 5.74 2.83
N GLU A 96 -11.33 5.54 1.52
CA GLU A 96 -11.24 4.21 0.91
C GLU A 96 -9.91 3.54 1.23
N LEU A 97 -9.94 2.22 1.38
CA LEU A 97 -8.76 1.43 1.73
C LEU A 97 -7.64 1.55 0.69
N GLN A 98 -7.99 1.73 -0.59
CA GLN A 98 -7.03 1.92 -1.67
C GLN A 98 -6.21 3.22 -1.56
N CYS A 99 -6.78 4.26 -0.92
CA CYS A 99 -6.11 5.53 -0.70
C CYS A 99 -5.26 5.54 0.59
N ARG A 100 -5.32 4.47 1.40
CA ARG A 100 -4.57 4.34 2.65
C ARG A 100 -3.25 3.61 2.39
N GLY A 101 -2.17 4.20 2.88
CA GLY A 101 -0.84 3.62 2.79
C GLY A 101 0.24 4.68 2.99
N ARG A 102 1.09 4.45 3.98
CA ARG A 102 2.34 5.20 4.16
C ARG A 102 3.49 4.23 3.97
N ILE A 103 4.38 4.58 3.06
CA ILE A 103 5.57 3.81 2.76
C ILE A 103 6.72 4.49 3.50
N ARG A 104 7.39 3.76 4.38
CA ARG A 104 8.65 4.20 4.99
C ARG A 104 9.81 3.59 4.24
N VAL A 105 10.83 4.39 3.97
CA VAL A 105 12.02 3.98 3.19
C VAL A 105 13.30 4.40 3.91
N GLN A 106 14.24 3.49 4.02
CA GLN A 106 15.58 3.80 4.47
C GLN A 106 16.38 4.43 3.32
N LEU A 107 16.89 5.65 3.52
CA LEU A 107 17.76 6.30 2.52
C LEU A 107 19.24 6.15 2.81
N ARG A 108 19.60 5.94 4.07
CA ARG A 108 20.98 5.98 4.54
C ARG A 108 21.29 4.80 5.43
N ASN A 109 22.54 4.38 5.41
CA ASN A 109 23.14 3.48 6.37
C ASN A 109 23.43 4.21 7.69
N ASP A 110 23.76 3.44 8.73
CA ASP A 110 24.07 4.00 10.06
C ASP A 110 25.34 4.84 10.09
N ASP A 111 26.25 4.61 9.13
CA ASP A 111 27.44 5.43 8.88
C ASP A 111 27.12 6.77 8.17
N GLY A 112 25.85 7.00 7.79
CA GLY A 112 25.38 8.19 7.11
C GLY A 112 25.51 8.17 5.59
N THR A 113 26.13 7.13 5.01
CA THR A 113 26.24 6.94 3.56
C THR A 113 24.86 6.61 2.94
N PRO A 114 24.59 7.01 1.69
CA PRO A 114 23.34 6.64 1.03
C PRO A 114 23.31 5.13 0.76
N LEU A 115 22.15 4.50 0.97
CA LEU A 115 21.96 3.07 0.67
C LEU A 115 22.10 2.80 -0.84
N ASN A 116 21.66 3.76 -1.65
CA ASN A 116 21.83 3.76 -3.10
C ASN A 116 22.19 5.19 -3.54
N SER A 117 23.38 5.35 -4.13
CA SER A 117 23.91 6.65 -4.56
C SER A 117 23.05 7.35 -5.60
N ASP A 118 22.44 6.61 -6.53
CA ASP A 118 21.57 7.16 -7.58
C ASP A 118 20.27 7.74 -6.99
N TYR A 119 19.89 7.25 -5.80
CA TYR A 119 18.64 7.58 -5.13
C TYR A 119 18.85 8.07 -3.70
N ALA A 120 19.91 8.85 -3.47
CA ALA A 120 20.27 9.37 -2.14
C ALA A 120 19.24 10.35 -1.55
N SER A 121 18.38 10.94 -2.40
CA SER A 121 17.38 11.93 -1.99
C SER A 121 15.95 11.41 -2.12
N ARG A 122 15.04 11.99 -1.33
CA ARG A 122 13.61 11.68 -1.48
C ARG A 122 13.09 12.07 -2.87
N ASP A 123 13.53 13.19 -3.41
CA ASP A 123 12.99 13.71 -4.68
C ASP A 123 13.45 12.86 -5.87
N SER A 124 14.70 12.36 -5.87
CA SER A 124 15.18 11.40 -6.87
C SER A 124 14.36 10.10 -6.86
N ILE A 125 13.99 9.61 -5.67
CA ILE A 125 13.09 8.45 -5.54
C ILE A 125 11.70 8.75 -6.08
N LEU A 126 11.11 9.89 -5.73
CA LEU A 126 9.76 10.25 -6.20
C LEU A 126 9.70 10.35 -7.73
N VAL A 127 10.74 10.92 -8.35
CA VAL A 127 10.84 11.00 -9.81
C VAL A 127 11.02 9.60 -10.42
N HIS A 128 11.83 8.74 -9.81
CA HIS A 128 12.02 7.36 -10.27
C HIS A 128 10.71 6.56 -10.21
N LEU A 129 10.00 6.61 -9.08
CA LEU A 129 8.68 5.98 -8.93
C LEU A 129 7.72 6.41 -10.05
N GLY A 130 7.72 7.72 -10.35
CA GLY A 130 6.93 8.30 -11.43
C GLY A 130 7.20 7.71 -12.81
N LYS A 131 8.46 7.38 -13.09
CA LYS A 131 8.90 6.80 -14.37
C LYS A 131 8.67 5.28 -14.44
N THR A 132 8.87 4.58 -13.32
CA THR A 132 8.90 3.11 -13.30
C THR A 132 7.53 2.47 -13.06
N ILE A 133 6.65 3.09 -12.26
CA ILE A 133 5.30 2.53 -11.99
C ILE A 133 4.49 2.25 -13.27
N PRO A 134 4.46 3.14 -14.28
CA PRO A 134 3.74 2.87 -15.53
C PRO A 134 4.28 1.67 -16.32
N LEU A 135 5.54 1.27 -16.06
CA LEU A 135 6.21 0.16 -16.73
C LEU A 135 5.95 -1.18 -16.03
N LEU A 136 5.27 -1.19 -14.88
CA LEU A 136 4.95 -2.42 -14.15
C LEU A 136 4.01 -3.31 -14.97
N LYS A 137 4.29 -4.62 -14.97
CA LYS A 137 3.44 -5.62 -15.62
C LYS A 137 2.00 -5.61 -15.10
N SER A 138 1.82 -5.29 -13.82
CA SER A 138 0.51 -5.13 -13.18
C SER A 138 -0.37 -4.04 -13.81
N ARG A 139 0.23 -3.01 -14.41
CA ARG A 139 -0.49 -1.94 -15.14
C ARG A 139 -0.74 -2.28 -16.61
N GLN A 140 0.11 -3.13 -17.20
CA GLN A 140 0.02 -3.53 -18.60
C GLN A 140 -1.03 -4.62 -18.84
N ALA A 141 -1.29 -5.45 -17.83
CA ALA A 141 -2.46 -6.32 -17.81
C ALA A 141 -3.71 -5.45 -17.71
N LYS A 142 -4.44 -5.27 -18.83
CA LYS A 142 -5.79 -4.71 -18.81
C LYS A 142 -6.59 -5.46 -17.73
N PRO A 143 -7.38 -4.78 -16.89
CA PRO A 143 -8.38 -5.47 -16.09
C PRO A 143 -9.23 -6.26 -17.09
N GLN A 144 -9.21 -7.59 -17.01
CA GLN A 144 -10.32 -8.35 -17.54
C GLN A 144 -11.52 -7.85 -16.75
N GLU A 145 -12.37 -7.11 -17.46
CA GLU A 145 -13.70 -6.80 -17.02
C GLU A 145 -14.30 -8.12 -16.52
N GLN A 146 -14.44 -8.27 -15.20
CA GLN A 146 -15.39 -9.23 -14.66
C GLN A 146 -16.76 -8.64 -14.94
N SER A 147 -17.16 -8.71 -16.22
CA SER A 147 -18.55 -8.72 -16.60
C SER A 147 -19.10 -9.97 -15.91
N GLN A 148 -19.74 -9.78 -14.76
CA GLN A 148 -20.58 -10.83 -14.18
C GLN A 148 -21.67 -11.13 -15.21
N ALA A 149 -21.41 -12.15 -16.01
CA ALA A 149 -22.37 -12.79 -16.87
C ALA A 149 -23.41 -13.46 -15.96
N ALA A 150 -24.45 -12.71 -15.61
CA ALA A 150 -25.72 -13.29 -15.20
C ALA A 150 -26.55 -13.55 -16.47
N SER A 151 -26.26 -14.67 -17.12
CA SER A 151 -27.12 -15.34 -18.11
C SER A 151 -27.41 -16.73 -17.54
N SER A 152 -28.61 -17.30 -17.51
CA SER A 152 -29.93 -16.96 -18.05
C SER A 152 -30.83 -18.18 -17.78
N SER A 153 -32.14 -17.98 -17.60
CA SER A 153 -33.28 -18.87 -17.89
C SER A 153 -34.38 -18.61 -16.85
N ASN A 154 -35.69 -18.55 -17.14
CA ASN A 154 -36.43 -18.93 -18.32
C ASN A 154 -37.80 -18.21 -18.29
N ALA A 155 -38.36 -18.00 -19.48
CA ALA A 155 -39.78 -18.02 -19.85
C ALA A 155 -40.86 -17.39 -18.93
N GLY A 156 -41.65 -16.48 -19.52
CA GLY A 156 -43.11 -16.56 -19.35
C GLY A 156 -43.88 -15.29 -19.03
N GLN A 157 -44.47 -14.72 -20.09
CA GLN A 157 -45.88 -14.28 -20.12
C GLN A 157 -46.25 -12.85 -19.67
N LYS A 158 -46.47 -12.01 -20.70
CA LYS A 158 -47.41 -10.89 -20.74
C LYS A 158 -48.76 -11.23 -20.07
N LYS A 159 -49.27 -10.32 -19.22
CA LYS A 159 -50.62 -9.75 -19.38
C LYS A 159 -50.77 -8.49 -18.51
N GLY A 160 -51.17 -7.38 -19.13
CA GLY A 160 -51.45 -6.12 -18.44
C GLY A 160 -52.94 -5.90 -18.14
N LYS A 161 -53.15 -4.82 -17.38
CA LYS A 161 -54.26 -3.82 -17.45
C LYS A 161 -55.58 -4.10 -16.68
N GLY A 162 -55.93 -3.13 -15.82
CA GLY A 162 -57.30 -2.76 -15.41
C GLY A 162 -57.59 -2.97 -13.90
N LYS A 163 -57.62 -1.93 -13.03
CA LYS A 163 -58.62 -0.85 -12.81
C LYS A 163 -59.77 -1.26 -11.87
N ARG A 164 -59.78 -0.61 -10.69
CA ARG A 164 -60.90 -0.21 -9.80
C ARG A 164 -62.02 -1.24 -9.51
N ARG A 165 -62.19 -1.55 -8.23
CA ARG A 165 -63.39 -1.23 -7.43
C ARG A 165 -63.06 -1.37 -5.95
#